data_AF-A0A2N6E3V5-F1
#
_entry.id   AF-A0A2N6E3V5-F1
#
_cell.length_a   1.000
_cell.length_b   1.000
_cell.length_c   1.000
_cell.angle_alpha   90.00
_cell.angle_beta   90.00
_cell.angle_gamma   90.00
#
_symmetry.space_group_name_H-M   'P 1'
#
loop_
_entity.id
_entity.type
_entity.pdbx_description
1 polymer ?
#
loop_
_entity_poly.entity_id
_entity_poly.type
_entity_poly.pdbx_seq_one_letter_code
_entity_poly.pdbx_strand_id
1 'polypeptide(L)'
;MERFVRKSWICLLFLVLLATAGCSNRSSSDGTQTDDAQNGGGPETAVHGASWMNPQATEEFGFHGDLVMEAGTKSCSSCHYRDLRGDEDVPGCYDCHFTPTGG
;
A
#
# COMPACT_ATOMS: atom_id res chain seq x y z
N MET A 1 -14.81 -57.13 -10.80
CA MET A 1 -13.75 -58.01 -10.23
C MET A 1 -12.45 -57.21 -10.37
N GLU A 2 -11.67 -56.81 -9.38
CA GLU A 2 -11.68 -56.96 -7.93
C GLU A 2 -10.97 -55.74 -7.33
N ARG A 3 -11.43 -55.29 -6.17
CA ARG A 3 -10.73 -54.36 -5.28
C ARG A 3 -9.70 -55.21 -4.54
N PHE A 4 -8.44 -54.78 -4.37
CA PHE A 4 -7.66 -55.08 -3.15
C PHE A 4 -6.34 -54.29 -3.06
N VAL A 5 -6.22 -53.59 -1.91
CA VAL A 5 -4.99 -53.24 -1.16
C VAL A 5 -3.95 -52.35 -1.81
N ARG A 6 -3.88 -51.07 -1.38
CA ARG A 6 -2.76 -50.51 -0.58
C ARG A 6 -3.25 -49.41 0.36
N LYS A 7 -4.24 -49.79 1.17
CA LYS A 7 -4.60 -49.12 2.42
C LYS A 7 -3.52 -49.48 3.46
N SER A 8 -2.37 -48.81 3.46
CA SER A 8 -1.27 -49.17 4.39
C SER A 8 -0.18 -48.13 4.63
N TRP A 9 -0.38 -46.85 4.28
CA TRP A 9 0.63 -45.81 4.57
C TRP A 9 0.11 -44.69 5.48
N ILE A 10 -1.16 -44.77 5.88
CA ILE A 10 -1.87 -43.71 6.61
C ILE A 10 -1.85 -43.87 8.14
N CYS A 11 -1.25 -44.93 8.71
CA CYS A 11 -1.48 -45.24 10.14
C CYS A 11 -0.35 -45.04 11.16
N LEU A 12 0.94 -44.83 10.84
CA LEU A 12 1.95 -45.02 11.92
C LEU A 12 3.21 -44.11 11.91
N LEU A 13 3.19 -42.86 11.43
CA LEU A 13 4.43 -42.05 11.42
C LEU A 13 4.35 -40.57 11.81
N PHE A 14 3.33 -40.09 12.52
CA PHE A 14 3.35 -38.70 13.05
C PHE A 14 2.76 -38.58 14.46
N LEU A 15 3.18 -39.47 15.37
CA LEU A 15 2.82 -39.42 16.80
C LEU A 15 4.01 -39.13 17.71
N VAL A 16 5.13 -38.59 17.24
CA VAL A 16 6.24 -38.25 18.13
C VAL A 16 7.01 -37.03 17.63
N LEU A 17 6.91 -35.91 18.34
CA LEU A 17 8.02 -35.13 18.93
C LEU A 17 7.65 -33.62 19.09
N LEU A 18 7.53 -33.24 20.36
CA LEU A 18 7.88 -31.93 20.96
C LEU A 18 6.94 -30.73 20.73
N ALA A 19 5.97 -30.65 21.63
CA ALA A 19 5.50 -29.39 22.19
C ALA A 19 6.66 -28.66 22.90
N THR A 20 7.32 -27.74 22.20
CA THR A 20 8.10 -26.68 22.83
C THR A 20 7.12 -25.61 23.31
N ALA A 21 6.73 -25.72 24.58
CA ALA A 21 6.21 -24.62 25.36
C ALA A 21 7.31 -23.54 25.47
N GLY A 22 7.45 -22.74 24.42
CA GLY A 22 8.25 -21.53 24.44
C GLY A 22 7.46 -20.43 25.12
N CYS A 23 7.64 -20.27 26.43
CA CYS A 23 7.29 -19.05 27.13
C CYS A 23 8.09 -17.89 26.53
N SER A 24 7.48 -17.12 25.63
CA SER A 24 8.04 -15.84 25.19
C SER A 24 7.41 -14.72 26.01
N ASN A 25 8.24 -14.24 26.92
CA ASN A 25 8.07 -13.05 27.73
C ASN A 25 7.77 -11.84 26.83
N ARG A 26 6.53 -11.31 26.82
CA ARG A 26 6.25 -9.99 26.22
C ARG A 26 6.23 -8.97 27.36
N SER A 27 7.43 -8.55 27.75
CA SER A 27 7.62 -7.28 28.45
C SER A 27 7.51 -6.14 27.44
N SER A 28 6.96 -5.02 27.92
CA SER A 28 7.06 -3.68 27.34
C SER A 28 6.21 -3.46 26.07
N SER A 29 5.50 -2.37 25.92
CA SER A 29 5.42 -1.12 26.66
C SER A 29 4.07 -0.54 26.30
N ASP A 30 3.41 0.08 27.28
CA ASP A 30 2.25 0.93 27.10
C ASP A 30 2.70 2.16 26.29
N GLY A 31 2.87 1.94 25.00
CA GLY A 31 2.96 2.95 23.98
C GLY A 31 1.69 2.76 23.20
N THR A 32 0.78 3.72 23.32
CA THR A 32 -0.25 4.02 22.35
C THR A 32 0.33 3.77 20.96
N GLN A 33 0.08 2.58 20.40
CA GLN A 33 0.26 2.34 18.98
C GLN A 33 -0.86 3.16 18.36
N THR A 34 -0.53 4.40 18.00
CA THR A 34 -1.06 4.95 16.77
C THR A 34 -0.47 4.07 15.68
N ASP A 35 -1.21 3.03 15.33
CA ASP A 35 -1.19 2.29 14.08
C ASP A 35 -1.58 3.18 12.87
N ASP A 36 -1.40 4.49 13.01
CA ASP A 36 -1.25 5.45 11.95
C ASP A 36 0.07 5.22 11.20
N ALA A 37 0.15 4.07 10.52
CA ALA A 37 0.70 4.04 9.17
C ALA A 37 -0.24 4.85 8.25
N GLN A 38 -0.49 6.11 8.61
CA GLN A 38 -1.05 7.09 7.73
C GLN A 38 0.09 7.41 6.76
N ASN A 39 0.08 6.74 5.61
CA ASN A 39 0.56 7.35 4.37
C ASN A 39 0.09 8.81 4.40
N GLY A 40 1.04 9.73 4.61
CA GLY A 40 0.76 11.11 4.98
C GLY A 40 -0.30 11.71 4.07
N GLY A 41 -1.45 12.02 4.66
CA GLY A 41 -2.55 12.70 4.00
C GLY A 41 -3.09 13.70 4.99
N GLY A 42 -2.48 14.88 5.01
CA GLY A 42 -3.13 16.06 5.55
C GLY A 42 -4.38 16.41 4.72
N PRO A 43 -4.95 17.62 4.87
CA PRO A 43 -6.15 18.04 4.12
C PRO A 43 -6.00 18.04 2.57
N GLU A 44 -4.83 17.66 2.04
CA GLU A 44 -4.48 17.54 0.62
C GLU A 44 -5.28 16.48 -0.19
N THR A 45 -6.21 15.75 0.46
CA THR A 45 -7.05 14.72 -0.17
C THR A 45 -8.49 15.20 -0.46
N ALA A 46 -8.76 16.50 -0.42
CA ALA A 46 -10.12 17.01 -0.55
C ALA A 46 -10.77 16.77 -1.93
N VAL A 47 -9.97 16.64 -3.01
CA VAL A 47 -10.47 16.51 -4.40
C VAL A 47 -9.98 15.22 -5.09
N HIS A 48 -8.83 14.70 -4.66
CA HIS A 48 -8.31 13.41 -5.10
C HIS A 48 -8.39 12.40 -3.95
N GLY A 49 -8.65 11.13 -4.26
CA GLY A 49 -8.73 10.08 -3.25
C GLY A 49 -7.43 9.95 -2.44
N ALA A 50 -7.54 9.47 -1.21
CA ALA A 50 -6.40 9.36 -0.29
C ALA A 50 -5.24 8.50 -0.81
N SER A 51 -5.50 7.60 -1.76
CA SER A 51 -4.49 6.76 -2.40
C SER A 51 -3.74 7.45 -3.55
N TRP A 52 -4.08 8.70 -3.91
CA TRP A 52 -3.54 9.38 -5.09
C TRP A 52 -2.01 9.41 -5.11
N MET A 53 -1.36 9.69 -3.98
CA MET A 53 0.11 9.71 -3.90
C MET A 53 0.75 8.35 -3.59
N ASN A 54 -0.05 7.27 -3.47
CA ASN A 54 0.46 5.95 -3.14
C ASN A 54 0.79 5.16 -4.43
N PRO A 55 2.07 4.84 -4.71
CA PRO A 55 2.46 4.07 -5.90
C PRO A 55 2.01 2.60 -5.87
N GLN A 56 1.47 2.13 -4.75
CA GLN A 56 0.85 0.81 -4.63
C GLN A 56 -0.68 0.85 -4.70
N ALA A 57 -1.28 2.01 -5.02
CA ALA A 57 -2.72 2.14 -5.15
C ALA A 57 -3.23 1.30 -6.33
N THR A 58 -4.09 0.33 -6.03
CA THR A 58 -4.80 -0.50 -7.02
C THR A 58 -6.27 -0.11 -7.17
N GLU A 59 -6.69 0.94 -6.48
CA GLU A 59 -8.07 1.43 -6.45
C GLU A 59 -8.44 2.20 -7.73
N GLU A 60 -9.73 2.53 -7.89
CA GLU A 60 -10.32 3.13 -9.10
C GLU A 60 -9.60 4.39 -9.62
N PHE A 61 -9.03 5.21 -8.74
CA PHE A 61 -8.31 6.44 -9.13
C PHE A 61 -6.80 6.24 -9.33
N GLY A 62 -6.27 5.05 -9.02
CA GLY A 62 -4.87 4.67 -9.25
C GLY A 62 -3.84 5.54 -8.54
N PHE A 63 -2.58 5.37 -8.94
CA PHE A 63 -1.47 6.22 -8.55
C PHE A 63 -1.38 7.44 -9.47
N HIS A 64 -1.16 8.61 -8.86
CA HIS A 64 -0.89 9.89 -9.49
C HIS A 64 0.03 9.80 -10.71
N GLY A 65 1.19 9.15 -10.54
CA GLY A 65 2.21 9.08 -11.58
C GLY A 65 1.74 8.32 -12.82
N ASP A 66 0.96 7.26 -12.63
CA ASP A 66 0.45 6.45 -13.74
C ASP A 66 -0.53 7.27 -14.59
N LEU A 67 -1.43 8.02 -13.95
CA LEU A 67 -2.36 8.88 -14.68
C LEU A 67 -1.62 9.98 -15.47
N VAL A 68 -0.57 10.57 -14.90
CA VAL A 68 0.24 11.57 -15.61
C VAL A 68 0.96 10.95 -16.81
N MET A 69 1.46 9.73 -16.68
CA MET A 69 2.14 9.02 -17.77
C MET A 69 1.17 8.61 -18.90
N GLU A 70 -0.06 8.23 -18.55
CA GLU A 70 -1.07 7.79 -19.51
C GLU A 70 -1.81 8.97 -20.17
N ALA A 71 -2.33 9.89 -19.38
CA ALA A 71 -3.21 10.97 -19.83
C ALA A 71 -2.46 12.30 -20.08
N GLY A 72 -1.22 12.42 -19.63
CA GLY A 72 -0.47 13.67 -19.60
C GLY A 72 -1.01 14.65 -18.57
N THR A 73 -0.55 15.90 -18.64
CA THR A 73 -0.83 16.93 -17.61
C THR A 73 -1.90 17.95 -18.00
N LYS A 74 -2.45 17.84 -19.21
CA LYS A 74 -3.32 18.88 -19.79
C LYS A 74 -4.58 19.10 -18.97
N SER A 75 -5.23 18.03 -18.52
CA SER A 75 -6.45 18.10 -17.70
C SER A 75 -6.19 18.69 -16.31
N CYS A 76 -5.01 18.46 -15.75
CA CYS A 76 -4.59 18.93 -14.43
C CYS A 76 -4.56 20.46 -14.36
N SER A 77 -4.22 21.12 -15.47
CA SER A 77 -4.09 22.59 -15.55
C SER A 77 -5.39 23.36 -15.31
N SER A 78 -6.54 22.68 -15.32
CA SER A 78 -7.84 23.29 -15.01
C SER A 78 -8.00 23.65 -13.53
N CYS A 79 -7.36 22.89 -12.64
CA CYS A 79 -7.36 23.13 -11.19
C CYS A 79 -5.98 23.54 -10.67
N HIS A 80 -4.89 23.00 -11.24
CA HIS A 80 -3.51 23.24 -10.80
C HIS A 80 -2.81 24.37 -11.58
N TYR A 81 -3.60 25.25 -12.22
CA TYR A 81 -3.15 26.36 -13.06
C TYR A 81 -2.45 25.95 -14.37
N ARG A 82 -2.39 26.90 -15.32
CA ARG A 82 -1.86 26.68 -16.68
C ARG A 82 -0.45 26.09 -16.69
N ASP A 83 0.39 26.54 -15.76
CA ASP A 83 1.81 26.18 -15.71
C ASP A 83 2.09 25.10 -14.65
N LEU A 84 1.04 24.49 -14.06
CA LEU A 84 1.13 23.42 -13.07
C LEU A 84 1.94 23.78 -11.82
N ARG A 85 2.01 25.08 -11.52
CA ARG A 85 2.75 25.60 -10.36
C ARG A 85 1.95 25.56 -9.07
N GLY A 86 0.65 25.25 -9.14
CA GLY A 86 -0.21 25.36 -7.97
C GLY A 86 -0.38 26.81 -7.49
N ASP A 87 -0.92 26.95 -6.29
CA ASP A 87 -1.04 28.18 -5.50
C ASP A 87 -0.88 27.87 -4.00
N GLU A 88 -1.42 28.71 -3.12
CA GLU A 88 -1.39 28.51 -1.66
C GLU A 88 -2.24 27.34 -1.15
N ASP A 89 -3.27 26.94 -1.91
CA ASP A 89 -4.26 25.92 -1.53
C ASP A 89 -4.12 24.62 -2.36
N VAL A 90 -3.51 24.70 -3.55
CA VAL A 90 -3.38 23.61 -4.51
C VAL A 90 -1.90 23.37 -4.81
N PRO A 91 -1.37 22.16 -4.54
CA PRO A 91 0.05 21.88 -4.78
C PRO A 91 0.41 21.92 -6.27
N GLY A 92 1.61 22.39 -6.55
CA GLY A 92 2.22 22.38 -7.88
C GLY A 92 3.02 21.11 -8.15
N CYS A 93 3.22 20.77 -9.42
CA CYS A 93 4.08 19.65 -9.79
C CYS A 93 5.49 19.78 -9.19
N TYR A 94 6.00 21.01 -9.11
CA TYR A 94 7.37 21.30 -8.68
C TYR A 94 7.58 21.27 -7.17
N ASP A 95 6.53 21.10 -6.38
CA ASP A 95 6.64 20.96 -4.92
C ASP A 95 7.25 19.61 -4.54
N CYS A 96 7.05 18.59 -5.40
CA CYS A 96 7.63 17.27 -5.25
C CYS A 96 8.57 16.89 -6.41
N HIS A 97 8.31 17.37 -7.63
CA HIS A 97 9.09 17.01 -8.82
C HIS A 97 10.02 18.13 -9.25
N PHE A 98 11.23 18.13 -8.69
CA PHE A 98 12.26 19.13 -8.98
C PHE A 98 12.93 18.96 -10.35
N THR A 99 12.62 17.86 -11.05
CA THR A 99 13.16 17.54 -12.38
C THR A 99 12.06 17.18 -13.36
N PRO A 100 12.28 17.35 -14.69
CA PRO A 100 11.28 17.01 -15.71
C PRO A 100 10.86 15.53 -15.74
N THR A 101 11.62 14.63 -15.09
CA THR A 101 11.33 13.20 -14.98
C THR A 101 10.73 12.79 -13.64
N GLY A 102 10.48 13.75 -12.74
CA GLY A 102 9.76 13.49 -11.50
C GLY A 102 10.57 12.91 -10.33
N GLY A 103 11.88 13.16 -10.28
CA GLY A 103 12.75 12.70 -9.19
C GLY A 103 12.37 13.21 -7.80
#